data_AF-G8TRS5-F1
#
_entry.id   AF-G8TRS5-F1
#
_cell.length_a   1.000
_cell.length_b   1.000
_cell.length_c   1.000
_cell.angle_alpha   90.00
_cell.angle_beta   90.00
_cell.angle_gamma   90.00
#
_symmetry.space_group_name_H-M   'P 1'
#
loop_
_entity.id
_entity.type
_entity.pdbx_description
1 polymer ?
#
loop_
_entity_poly.entity_id
_entity_poly.type
_entity_poly.pdbx_seq_one_letter_code
_entity_poly.pdbx_strand_id
1 'polypeptide(L)'
;MITKTCVACNKPIKGRIDKKFCDDSCRNNFNNRLHNYSIPVVRNINKILRKNRWILEDLLSGRKNKMLIIERKELVEKGFQFEYFTELFHPYKKKQYYYCYDYGYRSINSKKVMAIKDTRKRHKTYFSYLPNNSNY
;
A
#
# COMPACT_ATOMS: atom_id res chain seq x y z
N MET A 1 41.36 27.58 5.83
CA MET A 1 39.99 27.62 6.40
C MET A 1 39.15 26.57 5.69
N ILE A 2 38.57 25.62 6.41
CA ILE A 2 37.66 24.62 5.82
C ILE A 2 36.27 25.27 5.75
N THR A 3 35.81 25.58 4.54
CA THR A 3 34.47 26.13 4.32
C THR A 3 33.46 24.98 4.37
N LYS A 4 32.53 25.03 5.33
CA LYS A 4 31.47 24.03 5.43
C LYS A 4 30.53 24.17 4.22
N THR A 5 30.30 23.07 3.51
CA THR A 5 29.46 23.05 2.31
C THR A 5 28.10 22.41 2.59
N CYS A 6 27.10 22.82 1.81
CA CYS A 6 25.75 22.28 1.86
C CYS A 6 25.73 20.83 1.40
N VAL A 7 25.15 19.94 2.20
CA VAL A 7 25.06 18.49 1.87
C VAL A 7 24.22 18.24 0.60
N ALA A 8 23.32 19.15 0.22
CA ALA A 8 22.44 18.99 -0.93
C ALA A 8 22.99 19.55 -2.25
N CYS A 9 23.73 20.67 -2.21
CA CYS A 9 24.12 21.44 -3.40
C CYS A 9 25.60 21.87 -3.42
N ASN A 10 26.39 21.47 -2.42
CA ASN A 10 27.82 21.78 -2.28
C ASN A 10 28.20 23.27 -2.21
N LYS A 11 27.22 24.19 -2.18
CA LYS A 11 27.46 25.63 -1.99
C LYS A 11 27.94 25.91 -0.55
N PRO A 12 28.78 26.94 -0.34
CA PRO A 12 29.24 27.31 1.00
C PRO A 12 28.06 27.69 1.90
N ILE A 13 28.04 27.15 3.12
CA ILE A 13 27.05 27.48 4.13
C ILE A 13 27.50 28.74 4.87
N LYS A 14 26.58 29.70 5.00
CA LYS A 14 26.72 30.85 5.90
C LYS A 14 25.73 30.73 7.07
N GLY A 15 26.16 31.16 8.25
CA GLY A 15 25.35 31.16 9.48
C GLY A 15 25.88 30.20 10.53
N ARG A 16 24.97 29.67 11.36
CA ARG A 16 25.31 28.83 12.52
C ARG A 16 26.23 27.66 12.17
N ILE A 17 27.10 27.30 13.12
CA ILE A 17 28.12 26.25 12.97
C ILE A 17 27.53 24.85 12.71
N ASP A 18 26.33 24.56 13.23
CA ASP A 18 25.62 23.28 13.10
C ASP A 18 24.81 23.16 11.79
N LYS A 19 24.68 24.24 11.01
CA LYS A 19 23.88 24.27 9.79
C LYS A 19 24.38 23.26 8.76
N LYS A 20 23.47 22.43 8.21
CA LYS A 20 23.75 21.36 7.22
C LYS A 20 23.33 21.71 5.80
N PHE A 21 22.38 22.62 5.64
CA PHE A 21 21.80 23.04 4.36
C PHE A 21 21.91 24.56 4.21
N CYS A 22 22.16 25.07 2.99
CA CYS A 22 22.24 26.52 2.78
C CYS A 22 20.90 27.23 3.00
N ASP A 23 19.79 26.57 2.65
CA ASP A 23 18.41 27.05 2.73
C ASP A 23 17.41 25.90 2.94
N ASP A 24 16.14 26.24 3.14
CA ASP A 24 15.04 25.29 3.32
C ASP A 24 14.75 24.48 2.05
N SER A 25 14.97 25.05 0.87
CA SER A 25 14.82 24.36 -0.41
C SER A 25 15.78 23.17 -0.53
N CYS A 26 17.05 23.37 -0.18
CA CYS A 26 18.07 22.33 -0.15
C CYS A 26 17.77 21.25 0.88
N ARG A 27 17.21 21.61 2.03
CA ARG A 27 16.76 20.64 3.04
C ARG A 27 15.64 19.75 2.47
N ASN A 28 14.62 20.35 1.88
CA ASN A 28 13.48 19.64 1.31
C ASN A 28 13.89 18.76 0.13
N ASN A 29 14.72 19.26 -0.79
CA ASN A 29 15.20 18.49 -1.93
C ASN A 29 16.06 17.30 -1.50
N PHE A 30 16.94 17.49 -0.51
CA PHE A 30 17.74 16.38 0.03
C PHE A 30 16.86 15.29 0.65
N ASN A 31 15.88 15.67 1.47
CA ASN A 31 14.93 14.72 2.06
C ASN A 31 14.07 14.02 0.98
N ASN A 32 13.60 14.74 -0.04
CA ASN A 32 12.86 14.15 -1.16
C ASN A 32 13.73 13.13 -1.92
N ARG A 33 15.01 13.43 -2.14
CA ARG A 33 15.97 12.50 -2.78
C ARG A 33 16.21 11.25 -1.94
N LEU A 34 16.31 11.38 -0.62
CA LEU A 34 16.48 10.22 0.28
C LEU A 34 15.30 9.24 0.20
N HIS A 35 14.08 9.74 -0.01
CA HIS A 35 12.88 8.91 -0.11
C HIS A 35 12.46 8.56 -1.55
N ASN A 36 13.19 9.01 -2.57
CA ASN A 36 12.75 8.94 -3.96
C ASN A 36 12.68 7.53 -4.55
N TYR A 37 13.38 6.53 -3.99
CA TYR A 37 13.35 5.17 -4.53
C TYR A 37 12.20 4.32 -3.96
N SER A 38 11.91 4.45 -2.65
CA SER A 38 10.86 3.67 -2.00
C SER A 38 9.45 4.23 -2.25
N ILE A 39 9.31 5.56 -2.40
CA ILE A 39 8.01 6.20 -2.63
C ILE A 39 7.35 5.72 -3.94
N PRO A 40 8.03 5.65 -5.11
CA PRO A 40 7.42 5.20 -6.36
C PRO A 40 7.00 3.74 -6.32
N VAL A 41 7.82 2.85 -5.76
CA VAL A 41 7.53 1.41 -5.65
C VAL A 41 6.27 1.20 -4.80
N VAL A 42 6.24 1.77 -3.60
CA VAL A 42 5.07 1.69 -2.70
C VAL A 42 3.83 2.30 -3.36
N ARG A 43 3.96 3.43 -4.05
CA ARG A 43 2.85 4.05 -4.79
C ARG A 43 2.33 3.13 -5.90
N ASN A 44 3.21 2.48 -6.65
CA ASN A 44 2.83 1.59 -7.73
C ASN A 44 2.12 0.33 -7.21
N ILE A 45 2.66 -0.29 -6.16
CA ILE A 45 2.04 -1.44 -5.47
C ILE A 45 0.64 -1.05 -4.96
N ASN A 46 0.51 0.10 -4.30
CA ASN A 46 -0.79 0.58 -3.83
C ASN A 46 -1.77 0.88 -4.97
N LYS A 47 -1.29 1.36 -6.13
CA LYS A 47 -2.13 1.54 -7.33
C LYS A 47 -2.69 0.20 -7.81
N ILE A 48 -1.87 -0.84 -7.84
CA ILE A 48 -2.28 -2.20 -8.21
C ILE A 48 -3.30 -2.75 -7.20
N LEU A 49 -2.99 -2.69 -5.90
CA LEU A 49 -3.87 -3.17 -4.83
C LEU A 49 -5.24 -2.47 -4.85
N ARG A 50 -5.28 -1.15 -5.10
CA ARG A 50 -6.53 -0.39 -5.25
C ARG A 50 -7.31 -0.83 -6.49
N LYS A 51 -6.64 -1.05 -7.63
CA LYS A 51 -7.28 -1.56 -8.84
C LYS A 51 -7.88 -2.95 -8.61
N ASN A 52 -7.12 -3.87 -8.00
CA ASN A 52 -7.60 -5.20 -7.62
C ASN A 52 -8.85 -5.11 -6.72
N ARG A 53 -8.77 -4.29 -5.66
CA ARG A 53 -9.90 -4.05 -4.73
C ARG A 53 -11.14 -3.56 -5.48
N TRP A 54 -10.98 -2.56 -6.34
CA TRP A 54 -12.07 -1.97 -7.11
C TRP A 54 -12.72 -2.98 -8.06
N ILE A 55 -11.94 -3.79 -8.78
CA ILE A 55 -12.46 -4.85 -9.66
C ILE A 55 -13.34 -5.82 -8.86
N LEU A 56 -12.87 -6.29 -7.70
CA LEU A 56 -13.65 -7.22 -6.87
C LEU A 56 -14.91 -6.57 -6.29
N GLU A 57 -14.83 -5.30 -5.88
CA GLU A 57 -15.95 -4.52 -5.39
C GLU A 57 -17.03 -4.34 -6.46
N ASP A 58 -16.65 -3.95 -7.67
CA ASP A 58 -17.55 -3.79 -8.81
C ASP A 58 -18.30 -5.09 -9.13
N LEU A 59 -17.57 -6.22 -9.21
CA LEU A 59 -18.14 -7.54 -9.49
C LEU A 59 -19.14 -8.02 -8.42
N LEU A 60 -18.95 -7.60 -7.17
CA LEU A 60 -19.79 -7.95 -6.04
C LEU A 60 -20.89 -6.92 -5.76
N SER A 61 -20.81 -5.73 -6.36
CA SER A 61 -21.80 -4.66 -6.17
C SER A 61 -23.18 -5.12 -6.61
N GLY A 62 -24.20 -4.82 -5.80
CA GLY A 62 -25.58 -5.24 -6.06
C GLY A 62 -25.91 -6.70 -5.76
N ARG A 63 -24.94 -7.53 -5.35
CA ARG A 63 -25.21 -8.95 -5.00
C ARG A 63 -25.58 -9.12 -3.53
N LYS A 64 -26.68 -9.83 -3.28
CA LYS A 64 -27.11 -10.23 -1.91
C LYS A 64 -26.07 -11.14 -1.25
N ASN A 65 -25.58 -12.10 -2.02
CA ASN A 65 -24.51 -13.01 -1.59
C ASN A 65 -23.20 -12.29 -1.88
N LYS A 66 -22.46 -11.90 -0.83
CA LYS A 66 -21.15 -11.20 -0.89
C LYS A 66 -20.01 -12.06 -1.49
N MET A 67 -20.34 -12.98 -2.39
CA MET A 67 -19.42 -13.86 -3.10
C MET A 67 -19.90 -14.11 -4.53
N LEU A 68 -18.95 -14.35 -5.44
CA LEU A 68 -19.20 -14.67 -6.84
C LEU A 68 -18.11 -15.60 -7.37
N ILE A 69 -18.49 -16.62 -8.15
CA ILE A 69 -17.54 -17.45 -8.92
C ILE A 69 -17.34 -16.83 -10.29
N ILE A 70 -16.09 -16.63 -10.69
CA ILE A 70 -15.69 -15.91 -11.89
C ILE A 70 -14.55 -16.69 -12.56
N GLU A 71 -14.43 -16.57 -13.88
CA GLU A 71 -13.27 -17.07 -14.59
C GLU A 71 -12.02 -16.24 -14.24
N ARG A 72 -10.91 -16.93 -14.04
CA ARG A 72 -9.61 -16.32 -13.78
C ARG A 72 -9.21 -15.39 -14.94
N LYS A 73 -9.54 -15.78 -16.18
CA LYS A 73 -9.25 -15.01 -17.39
C LYS A 73 -9.96 -13.65 -17.40
N GLU A 74 -11.23 -13.61 -17.00
CA GLU A 74 -12.01 -12.36 -16.93
C GLU A 74 -11.38 -11.32 -15.98
N LEU A 75 -10.84 -11.78 -14.84
CA LEU A 75 -10.10 -10.91 -13.94
C LEU A 75 -8.79 -10.40 -14.56
N VAL A 76 -8.05 -11.28 -15.25
CA VAL A 76 -6.82 -10.88 -15.96
C VAL A 76 -7.13 -9.83 -17.04
N GLU A 77 -8.22 -9.99 -17.79
CA GLU A 77 -8.67 -9.03 -18.81
C GLU A 77 -9.04 -7.67 -18.22
N LYS A 78 -9.66 -7.64 -17.04
CA LYS A 78 -9.89 -6.40 -16.27
C LYS A 78 -8.60 -5.81 -15.67
N GLY A 79 -7.47 -6.50 -15.83
CA GLY A 79 -6.15 -6.11 -15.35
C GLY A 79 -5.93 -6.34 -13.87
N PHE A 80 -6.57 -7.37 -13.31
CA PHE A 80 -6.34 -7.86 -11.95
C PHE A 80 -4.98 -8.57 -11.86
N GLN A 81 -4.20 -8.28 -10.82
CA GLN A 81 -2.87 -8.88 -10.61
C GLN A 81 -2.86 -9.74 -9.34
N PHE A 82 -2.89 -11.06 -9.51
CA PHE A 82 -3.02 -12.04 -8.41
C PHE A 82 -1.83 -12.09 -7.44
N GLU A 83 -0.66 -11.62 -7.85
CA GLU A 83 0.55 -11.57 -7.01
C GLU A 83 0.48 -10.48 -5.95
N TYR A 84 -0.47 -9.53 -6.08
CA TYR A 84 -0.60 -8.38 -5.21
C TYR A 84 -1.81 -8.54 -4.30
N PHE A 85 -1.54 -8.81 -3.02
CA PHE A 85 -2.51 -8.88 -1.95
C PHE A 85 -1.91 -8.30 -0.66
N THR A 86 -2.76 -7.79 0.22
CA THR A 86 -2.38 -7.25 1.53
C THR A 86 -2.39 -8.29 2.65
N GLU A 87 -3.18 -9.35 2.49
CA GLU A 87 -3.35 -10.38 3.54
C GLU A 87 -3.60 -11.74 2.89
N LEU A 88 -2.95 -12.77 3.44
CA LEU A 88 -3.19 -14.18 3.13
C LEU A 88 -3.83 -14.85 4.34
N PHE A 89 -5.05 -15.38 4.18
CA PHE A 89 -5.82 -15.99 5.23
C PHE A 89 -6.03 -17.49 4.98
N HIS A 90 -5.73 -18.29 6.00
CA HIS A 90 -5.84 -19.74 5.99
C HIS A 90 -6.83 -20.21 7.07
N PRO A 91 -8.13 -20.36 6.76
CA PRO A 91 -9.01 -21.14 7.60
C PRO A 91 -8.48 -22.57 7.73
N TYR A 92 -8.71 -23.17 8.89
CA TYR A 92 -8.33 -24.54 9.28
C TYR A 92 -8.65 -25.66 8.26
N LYS A 93 -9.41 -25.38 7.18
CA LYS A 93 -9.85 -26.32 6.14
C LYS A 93 -9.14 -26.17 4.78
N LYS A 94 -7.82 -25.92 4.74
CA LYS A 94 -6.96 -25.88 3.53
C LYS A 94 -7.40 -24.92 2.40
N LYS A 95 -8.31 -23.98 2.65
CA LYS A 95 -8.75 -23.00 1.65
C LYS A 95 -7.96 -21.71 1.84
N GLN A 96 -7.16 -21.30 0.86
CA GLN A 96 -6.38 -20.06 0.94
C GLN A 96 -7.18 -18.88 0.39
N TYR A 97 -7.24 -17.79 1.15
CA TYR A 97 -7.90 -16.54 0.73
C TYR A 97 -6.87 -15.44 0.62
N TYR A 98 -6.89 -14.73 -0.50
CA TYR A 98 -5.98 -13.62 -0.79
C TYR A 98 -6.80 -12.34 -0.81
N TYR A 99 -6.49 -11.41 0.09
CA TYR A 99 -7.25 -10.18 0.26
C TYR A 99 -6.47 -8.97 -0.24
N CYS A 100 -7.15 -8.11 -1.00
CA CYS A 100 -6.81 -6.72 -1.26
C CYS A 100 -7.68 -5.85 -0.34
N TYR A 101 -7.17 -5.55 0.86
CA TYR A 101 -7.92 -4.89 1.94
C TYR A 101 -9.16 -5.69 2.40
N ASP A 102 -10.36 -5.16 2.14
CA ASP A 102 -11.67 -5.70 2.54
C ASP A 102 -12.32 -6.57 1.45
N TYR A 103 -11.67 -6.77 0.30
CA TYR A 103 -12.11 -7.67 -0.75
C TYR A 103 -11.04 -8.70 -1.05
N GLY A 104 -11.42 -9.91 -1.43
CA GLY A 104 -10.46 -10.97 -1.71
C GLY A 104 -10.96 -11.98 -2.70
N TYR A 105 -10.11 -12.96 -2.98
CA TYR A 105 -10.45 -14.10 -3.81
C TYR A 105 -9.89 -15.40 -3.22
N ARG A 106 -10.48 -16.51 -3.65
CA ARG A 106 -9.96 -17.85 -3.43
C ARG A 106 -9.95 -18.61 -4.74
N SER A 107 -8.83 -19.27 -5.05
CA SER A 107 -8.76 -20.19 -6.18
C SER A 107 -9.63 -21.42 -5.93
N ILE A 108 -10.50 -21.77 -6.89
CA ILE A 108 -11.26 -23.02 -6.87
C ILE A 108 -10.47 -24.08 -7.63
N ASN A 109 -9.99 -23.72 -8.82
CA ASN A 109 -9.13 -24.51 -9.68
C ASN A 109 -8.27 -23.56 -10.54
N SER A 110 -7.61 -24.07 -11.58
CA SER A 110 -6.76 -23.27 -12.46
C SER A 110 -7.52 -22.21 -13.27
N LYS A 111 -8.82 -22.42 -13.55
CA LYS A 111 -9.64 -21.57 -14.42
C LYS A 111 -10.62 -20.68 -13.67
N LYS A 112 -11.01 -21.03 -12.45
CA LYS A 112 -12.07 -20.34 -11.70
C LYS A 112 -11.60 -19.88 -10.33
N VAL A 113 -12.06 -18.70 -9.96
CA VAL A 113 -11.86 -18.11 -8.64
C VAL A 113 -13.20 -17.73 -8.03
N MET A 114 -13.22 -17.61 -6.71
CA MET A 114 -14.33 -17.08 -5.94
C MET A 114 -13.94 -15.71 -5.38
N ALA A 115 -14.54 -14.64 -5.88
CA ALA A 115 -14.47 -13.31 -5.29
C ALA A 115 -15.31 -13.25 -4.02
N ILE A 116 -14.85 -12.53 -2.99
CA ILE A 116 -15.52 -12.42 -1.69
C ILE A 116 -15.26 -11.07 -1.03
N LYS A 117 -16.28 -10.50 -0.37
CA LYS A 117 -16.09 -9.38 0.57
C LYS A 117 -15.77 -9.90 1.96
N ASP A 118 -14.75 -9.35 2.59
CA ASP A 118 -14.39 -9.68 3.96
C ASP A 118 -15.54 -9.31 4.91
N THR A 119 -15.97 -10.29 5.70
CA THR A 119 -17.01 -10.14 6.73
C THR A 119 -16.49 -10.49 8.12
N ARG A 120 -15.19 -10.78 8.24
CA ARG A 120 -14.54 -11.07 9.52
C ARG A 120 -14.60 -9.81 10.39
N LYS A 121 -15.06 -9.95 11.64
CA LYS A 121 -14.94 -8.88 12.64
C LYS A 121 -13.46 -8.74 12.99
N ARG A 122 -12.74 -7.82 12.35
CA ARG A 122 -11.38 -7.46 12.80
C ARG A 122 -11.53 -6.84 14.19
N HIS A 123 -10.95 -7.49 15.21
CA HIS A 123 -10.86 -6.87 16.54
C HIS A 123 -10.17 -5.51 16.40
N LYS A 124 -10.77 -4.45 16.95
CA LYS A 124 -10.24 -3.08 16.95
C LYS A 124 -9.02 -2.94 17.88
N THR A 125 -8.00 -3.78 17.73
CA THR A 125 -6.79 -3.73 18.58
C THR A 125 -5.80 -2.65 18.15
N TYR A 126 -6.06 -1.91 17.07
CA TYR A 126 -5.15 -0.87 16.59
C TYR A 126 -5.27 0.49 17.34
N PHE A 127 -6.32 0.69 18.14
CA PHE A 127 -6.48 1.93 18.92
C PHE A 127 -5.74 1.91 20.27
N SER A 128 -5.28 0.76 20.75
CA SER A 128 -4.56 0.65 22.03
C SER A 128 -3.07 0.99 21.95
N TYR A 129 -2.54 1.25 20.74
CA TYR A 129 -1.11 1.53 20.51
C TYR A 129 -0.83 2.90 19.89
N LEU A 130 -1.82 3.77 19.73
CA LEU A 130 -1.57 5.15 19.33
C LEU A 130 -1.18 5.95 20.59
N PRO A 131 0.06 6.45 20.70
CA PRO A 131 0.38 7.41 21.74
C PRO A 131 -0.52 8.65 21.55
N ASN A 132 -1.14 9.10 22.64
CA ASN A 132 -1.88 10.35 22.70
C ASN A 132 -0.93 11.52 22.38
N ASN A 133 -0.72 11.82 21.11
CA ASN A 133 -0.07 13.06 20.70
C ASN A 133 -1.14 14.17 20.62
N SER A 134 -1.65 14.54 21.78
CA SER A 134 -2.16 15.89 22.02
C SER A 134 -0.95 16.80 22.25
N ASN A 135 -0.42 17.41 21.19
CA ASN A 135 0.30 18.69 21.22
C ASN A 135 0.84 19.00 19.81
N TYR A 136 -0.01 19.62 18.99
CA TYR A 136 0.34 20.64 18.01
C TYR A 136 -0.82 21.61 17.90
#